data_AF-A0A820ZP03-F1
#
_entry.id   AF-A0A820ZP03-F1
#
_cell.length_a   1.000
_cell.length_b   1.000
_cell.length_c   1.000
_cell.angle_alpha   90.00
_cell.angle_beta   90.00
_cell.angle_gamma   90.00
#
_symmetry.space_group_name_H-M   'P 1'
#
loop_
_entity.id
_entity.type
_entity.pdbx_description
1 polymer ?
#
loop_
_entity_poly.entity_id
_entity_poly.type
_entity_poly.pdbx_seq_one_letter_code
_entity_poly.pdbx_strand_id
1 'polypeptide(L)'
;MWWYYRPDGAYEKCRCCCCQQEFHPSHKRFLPFPLAGQNRNPNEVGNRLCLYDGGGNCPMLSLEHIVIFHAYDSMPQARYEQGIQHTYFGFHRTSPASAVGIAQEGFRISTTGRQMLGYGVYFARSFKGTERKARYSGALICAEIQMGNVLPVTYDTLDSVSNSNSWHQNFDTVYYYHQEEDRDEFCVKDPEQILKWIIIMDDDRLRRYGLHTAFENTFCGCI
;
A
#
# COMPACT_ATOMS: atom_id res chain seq x y z
N MET A 1 -4.82 -10.63 -13.15
CA MET A 1 -5.25 -11.31 -11.90
C MET A 1 -4.87 -10.40 -10.72
N TRP A 2 -5.67 -10.36 -9.64
CA TRP A 2 -6.05 -9.12 -8.94
C TRP A 2 -6.44 -9.24 -7.44
N TRP A 3 -5.61 -8.92 -6.43
CA TRP A 3 -6.03 -9.02 -4.99
C TRP A 3 -4.96 -8.44 -3.98
N TYR A 4 -5.05 -8.39 -2.61
CA TYR A 4 -5.90 -7.73 -1.56
C TYR A 4 -5.62 -8.23 -0.07
N TYR A 5 -4.38 -8.33 0.46
CA TYR A 5 -4.08 -9.07 1.74
C TYR A 5 -4.74 -8.39 2.96
N ARG A 6 -5.06 -9.15 4.03
CA ARG A 6 -5.51 -8.66 5.35
C ARG A 6 -4.77 -9.39 6.49
N PRO A 7 -4.22 -8.69 7.49
CA PRO A 7 -3.63 -9.30 8.69
C PRO A 7 -4.66 -9.58 9.81
N ASP A 8 -5.96 -9.31 9.62
CA ASP A 8 -7.01 -9.33 10.65
C ASP A 8 -7.41 -10.72 11.20
N GLY A 9 -6.58 -11.75 10.96
CA GLY A 9 -6.81 -13.12 11.41
C GLY A 9 -8.07 -13.77 10.82
N ALA A 10 -8.70 -13.19 9.78
CA ALA A 10 -9.95 -13.72 9.22
C ALA A 10 -9.82 -15.17 8.69
N TYR A 11 -8.61 -15.62 8.35
CA TYR A 11 -8.32 -17.00 7.97
C TYR A 11 -8.58 -17.99 9.14
N GLU A 12 -8.48 -17.57 10.41
CA GLU A 12 -8.79 -18.39 11.59
C GLU A 12 -10.30 -18.51 11.87
N LYS A 13 -11.11 -17.68 11.19
CA LYS A 13 -12.57 -17.60 11.39
C LYS A 13 -13.36 -18.37 10.32
N CYS A 14 -12.71 -18.91 9.28
CA CYS A 14 -13.36 -19.80 8.33
C CYS A 14 -13.57 -21.20 8.97
N ARG A 15 -14.74 -21.41 9.57
CA ARG A 15 -15.10 -22.65 10.29
C ARG A 15 -16.23 -23.47 9.62
N CYS A 16 -16.46 -23.33 8.32
CA CYS A 16 -17.49 -24.14 7.63
C CYS A 16 -16.87 -25.26 6.79
N CYS A 17 -17.37 -26.49 6.96
CA CYS A 17 -17.15 -27.60 6.03
C CYS A 17 -17.87 -27.39 4.67
N CYS A 18 -18.42 -26.21 4.43
CA CYS A 18 -19.44 -25.94 3.41
C CYS A 18 -18.89 -25.38 2.09
N CYS A 19 -17.65 -24.87 2.08
CA CYS A 19 -17.16 -24.07 0.96
C CYS A 19 -16.51 -24.85 -0.19
N GLN A 20 -16.01 -26.08 0.03
CA GLN A 20 -15.27 -26.88 -0.98
C GLN A 20 -14.16 -26.11 -1.74
N GLN A 21 -13.66 -25.01 -1.17
CA GLN A 21 -12.67 -24.15 -1.81
C GLN A 21 -11.26 -24.65 -1.50
N GLU A 22 -10.51 -25.03 -2.53
CA GLU A 22 -9.09 -25.38 -2.43
C GLU A 22 -8.23 -24.22 -1.89
N PHE A 23 -8.69 -22.98 -2.05
CA PHE A 23 -8.00 -21.75 -1.67
C PHE A 23 -8.91 -20.81 -0.89
N HIS A 24 -8.45 -20.28 0.26
CA HIS A 24 -9.16 -19.21 0.94
C HIS A 24 -9.07 -17.91 0.11
N PRO A 25 -10.14 -17.07 0.03
CA PRO A 25 -10.13 -15.81 -0.72
C PRO A 25 -9.09 -14.75 -0.29
N SER A 26 -8.18 -15.08 0.64
CA SER A 26 -7.00 -14.29 1.03
C SER A 26 -5.69 -14.68 0.30
N HIS A 27 -5.61 -15.82 -0.39
CA HIS A 27 -4.32 -16.49 -0.68
C HIS A 27 -3.84 -16.48 -2.15
N LYS A 28 -3.77 -15.32 -2.81
CA LYS A 28 -2.89 -15.06 -4.00
C LYS A 28 -3.10 -13.64 -4.45
N ARG A 29 -2.15 -12.71 -4.31
CA ARG A 29 -2.49 -11.27 -4.20
C ARG A 29 -1.52 -10.33 -4.93
N PHE A 30 -1.66 -10.24 -6.26
CA PHE A 30 -0.82 -9.43 -7.16
C PHE A 30 -1.62 -8.63 -8.19
N LEU A 31 -0.96 -7.65 -8.83
CA LEU A 31 -1.44 -6.90 -9.99
C LEU A 31 -0.36 -6.88 -11.11
N PRO A 32 -0.70 -7.10 -12.39
CA PRO A 32 0.27 -7.03 -13.47
C PRO A 32 0.77 -5.60 -13.70
N PHE A 33 2.10 -5.42 -13.76
CA PHE A 33 2.73 -4.14 -14.09
C PHE A 33 2.23 -3.44 -15.38
N PRO A 34 1.76 -4.14 -16.44
CA PRO A 34 1.11 -3.49 -17.59
C PRO A 34 -0.15 -2.67 -17.28
N LEU A 35 -0.88 -2.97 -16.20
CA LEU A 35 -2.04 -2.15 -15.78
C LEU A 35 -1.62 -0.87 -15.05
N ALA A 36 -0.32 -0.64 -14.89
CA ALA A 36 0.27 0.36 -14.02
C ALA A 36 0.85 1.54 -14.84
N GLY A 37 0.18 2.70 -14.76
CA GLY A 37 0.66 3.99 -15.27
C GLY A 37 1.05 4.02 -16.74
N GLN A 38 2.30 4.40 -17.01
CA GLN A 38 2.87 4.51 -18.35
C GLN A 38 2.88 3.21 -19.17
N ASN A 39 2.64 2.05 -18.56
CA ASN A 39 2.57 0.76 -19.26
C ASN A 39 1.15 0.42 -19.77
N ARG A 40 0.15 1.28 -19.50
CA ARG A 40 -1.26 1.04 -19.85
C ARG A 40 -1.47 0.94 -21.36
N ASN A 41 -2.17 -0.12 -21.76
CA ASN A 41 -2.74 -0.23 -23.11
C ASN A 41 -3.98 0.67 -23.22
N PRO A 42 -4.08 1.53 -24.25
CA PRO A 42 -5.25 2.40 -24.45
C PRO A 42 -6.60 1.69 -24.56
N ASN A 43 -6.59 0.40 -24.90
CA ASN A 43 -7.78 -0.43 -25.15
C ASN A 43 -8.22 -1.26 -23.93
N GLU A 44 -7.58 -1.09 -22.77
CA GLU A 44 -7.85 -1.88 -21.56
C GLU A 44 -8.51 -1.06 -20.44
N VAL A 45 -9.11 -1.76 -19.46
CA VAL A 45 -9.96 -1.21 -18.38
C VAL A 45 -9.30 -0.05 -17.59
N GLY A 46 -7.97 0.03 -17.58
CA GLY A 46 -7.20 1.07 -16.88
C GLY A 46 -6.95 2.37 -17.64
N ASN A 47 -7.38 2.53 -18.90
CA ASN A 47 -7.09 3.75 -19.68
C ASN A 47 -8.19 4.83 -19.65
N ARG A 48 -9.26 4.64 -18.87
CA ARG A 48 -10.30 5.67 -18.68
C ARG A 48 -10.11 6.45 -17.39
N LEU A 49 -10.62 7.67 -17.36
CA LEU A 49 -10.75 8.43 -16.11
C LEU A 49 -11.68 7.71 -15.12
N CYS A 50 -11.51 7.96 -13.83
CA CYS A 50 -12.44 7.49 -12.81
C CYS A 50 -13.82 8.13 -13.05
N LEU A 51 -14.79 7.31 -13.45
CA LEU A 51 -16.15 7.79 -13.74
C LEU A 51 -16.89 8.32 -12.50
N TYR A 52 -16.36 8.07 -11.30
CA TYR A 52 -16.92 8.54 -10.03
C TYR A 52 -16.20 9.78 -9.48
N ASP A 53 -15.12 10.26 -10.12
CA ASP A 53 -14.38 11.44 -9.67
C ASP A 53 -15.01 12.74 -10.20
N GLY A 54 -16.26 12.97 -9.82
CA GLY A 54 -17.02 14.17 -10.16
C GLY A 54 -16.73 15.37 -9.24
N GLY A 55 -15.67 15.33 -8.45
CA GLY A 55 -15.40 16.35 -7.42
C GLY A 55 -14.31 16.02 -6.40
N GLY A 56 -13.28 15.23 -6.75
CA GLY A 56 -12.12 14.94 -5.90
C GLY A 56 -12.32 13.83 -4.86
N ASN A 57 -13.54 13.30 -4.71
CA ASN A 57 -13.88 12.26 -3.75
C ASN A 57 -14.49 11.04 -4.45
N CYS A 58 -13.65 10.05 -4.77
CA CYS A 58 -14.10 8.78 -5.31
C CYS A 58 -14.75 7.91 -4.22
N PRO A 59 -16.01 7.47 -4.35
CA PRO A 59 -16.67 6.57 -3.41
C PRO A 59 -16.20 5.10 -3.52
N MET A 60 -15.48 4.72 -4.59
CA MET A 60 -15.01 3.35 -4.82
C MET A 60 -13.61 3.14 -4.22
N LEU A 61 -13.58 2.86 -2.92
CA LEU A 61 -12.35 2.73 -2.12
C LEU A 61 -11.83 1.27 -2.05
N SER A 62 -11.87 0.52 -3.15
CA SER A 62 -11.14 -0.77 -3.23
C SER A 62 -9.70 -0.55 -3.65
N LEU A 63 -8.76 -1.36 -3.13
CA LEU A 63 -7.33 -1.21 -3.46
C LEU A 63 -7.08 -1.38 -4.96
N GLU A 64 -7.81 -2.28 -5.62
CA GLU A 64 -7.80 -2.45 -7.06
C GLU A 64 -8.21 -1.15 -7.76
N HIS A 65 -9.33 -0.54 -7.37
CA HIS A 65 -9.79 0.73 -7.95
C HIS A 65 -8.79 1.86 -7.74
N ILE A 66 -8.26 2.01 -6.52
CA ILE A 66 -7.26 3.02 -6.19
C ILE A 66 -5.99 2.85 -7.04
N VAL A 67 -5.51 1.63 -7.30
CA VAL A 67 -4.34 1.41 -8.16
C VAL A 67 -4.63 1.65 -9.64
N ILE A 68 -5.80 1.26 -10.14
CA ILE A 68 -6.16 1.52 -11.54
C ILE A 68 -6.36 3.03 -11.78
N PHE A 69 -7.01 3.74 -10.87
CA PHE A 69 -7.51 5.09 -11.18
C PHE A 69 -6.77 6.21 -10.44
N HIS A 70 -6.30 5.98 -9.21
CA HIS A 70 -5.86 7.06 -8.32
C HIS A 70 -4.39 7.04 -7.87
N ALA A 71 -3.61 6.06 -8.33
CA ALA A 71 -2.21 5.92 -7.95
C ALA A 71 -1.20 6.71 -8.80
N TYR A 72 -1.68 7.39 -9.85
CA TYR A 72 -0.89 8.09 -10.86
C TYR A 72 -1.34 9.53 -11.04
N ASP A 73 -0.40 10.38 -11.44
CA ASP A 73 -0.51 11.83 -11.64
C ASP A 73 -1.71 12.32 -12.47
N SER A 74 -2.31 11.47 -13.31
CA SER A 74 -3.47 11.87 -14.11
C SER A 74 -4.72 12.11 -13.26
N MET A 75 -4.87 11.44 -12.11
CA MET A 75 -5.93 11.63 -11.11
C MET A 75 -5.44 11.20 -9.71
N PRO A 76 -4.45 11.88 -9.10
CA PRO A 76 -3.95 11.48 -7.78
C PRO A 76 -5.09 11.50 -6.76
N GLN A 77 -5.02 10.62 -5.75
CA GLN A 77 -5.88 10.74 -4.57
C GLN A 77 -5.86 12.17 -4.01
N ALA A 78 -6.98 12.63 -3.44
CA ALA A 78 -7.01 13.85 -2.64
C ALA A 78 -5.95 13.81 -1.52
N ARG A 79 -5.53 14.99 -1.05
CA ARG A 79 -4.66 15.08 0.13
C ARG A 79 -5.37 14.47 1.34
N TYR A 80 -4.59 14.01 2.31
CA TYR A 80 -5.16 13.64 3.60
C TYR A 80 -5.72 14.90 4.30
N GLU A 81 -6.94 14.81 4.81
CA GLU A 81 -7.62 15.85 5.56
C GLU A 81 -8.04 15.28 6.93
N GLN A 82 -7.41 15.81 7.97
CA GLN A 82 -7.62 15.33 9.33
C GLN A 82 -9.06 15.54 9.78
N GLY A 83 -9.71 14.46 10.25
CA GLY A 83 -11.12 14.46 10.62
C GLY A 83 -12.10 14.16 9.48
N ILE A 84 -11.62 14.09 8.23
CA ILE A 84 -12.41 13.64 7.07
C ILE A 84 -12.11 12.17 6.77
N GLN A 85 -10.83 11.82 6.52
CA GLN A 85 -10.44 10.43 6.30
C GLN A 85 -9.97 9.76 7.61
N HIS A 86 -10.62 8.65 7.98
CA HIS A 86 -10.14 7.74 9.02
C HIS A 86 -9.17 6.67 8.48
N THR A 87 -9.42 6.23 7.24
CA THR A 87 -8.52 5.36 6.47
C THR A 87 -8.03 6.09 5.22
N TYR A 88 -6.80 5.81 4.81
CA TYR A 88 -6.15 6.44 3.65
C TYR A 88 -5.33 5.41 2.87
N PHE A 89 -5.07 5.64 1.59
CA PHE A 89 -4.32 4.69 0.77
C PHE A 89 -2.89 5.17 0.51
N GLY A 90 -1.92 4.40 1.01
CA GLY A 90 -0.50 4.68 0.86
C GLY A 90 0.14 3.84 -0.24
N PHE A 91 1.15 4.41 -0.91
CA PHE A 91 1.98 3.70 -1.87
C PHE A 91 3.40 3.51 -1.36
N HIS A 92 3.93 2.30 -1.50
CA HIS A 92 5.28 1.93 -1.09
C HIS A 92 6.00 1.25 -2.27
N ARG A 93 7.31 1.48 -2.43
CA ARG A 93 8.11 0.85 -3.49
C ARG A 93 9.35 0.20 -2.91
N THR A 94 9.59 -1.04 -3.27
CA THR A 94 10.63 -1.86 -2.66
C THR A 94 11.19 -2.89 -3.63
N SER A 95 12.20 -3.65 -3.21
CA SER A 95 12.75 -4.74 -4.01
C SER A 95 11.73 -5.89 -4.12
N PRO A 96 11.75 -6.70 -5.19
CA PRO A 96 10.84 -7.84 -5.30
C PRO A 96 10.98 -8.82 -4.12
N ALA A 97 12.21 -9.11 -3.69
CA ALA A 97 12.48 -9.96 -2.54
C ALA A 97 11.89 -9.40 -1.23
N SER A 98 11.99 -8.08 -1.03
CA SER A 98 11.37 -7.40 0.11
C SER A 98 9.85 -7.43 0.05
N ALA A 99 9.25 -7.34 -1.14
CA ALA A 99 7.81 -7.49 -1.32
C ALA A 99 7.33 -8.93 -1.05
N VAL A 100 8.14 -9.95 -1.38
CA VAL A 100 7.88 -11.34 -0.97
C VAL A 100 7.93 -11.48 0.55
N GLY A 101 8.96 -10.91 1.20
CA GLY A 101 9.05 -10.87 2.66
C GLY A 101 7.83 -10.21 3.30
N ILE A 102 7.37 -9.07 2.77
CA ILE A 102 6.14 -8.39 3.24
C ILE A 102 4.89 -9.26 3.02
N ALA A 103 4.81 -10.02 1.92
CA ALA A 103 3.70 -10.94 1.67
C ALA A 103 3.68 -12.17 2.59
N GLN A 104 4.85 -12.58 3.11
CA GLN A 104 5.01 -13.75 3.99
C GLN A 104 4.95 -13.39 5.49
N GLU A 105 5.55 -12.26 5.87
CA GLU A 105 5.85 -11.89 7.26
C GLU A 105 5.21 -10.57 7.69
N GLY A 106 4.48 -9.89 6.79
CA GLY A 106 3.91 -8.57 7.02
C GLY A 106 4.91 -7.43 6.88
N PHE A 107 4.41 -6.19 7.03
CA PHE A 107 5.28 -5.02 7.09
C PHE A 107 6.07 -4.98 8.39
N ARG A 108 7.27 -4.37 8.35
CA ARG A 108 8.15 -4.19 9.50
C ARG A 108 8.61 -2.73 9.57
N ILE A 109 8.71 -2.21 10.79
CA ILE A 109 9.24 -0.87 11.06
C ILE A 109 10.70 -0.81 10.60
N SER A 110 11.07 0.24 9.87
CA SER A 110 12.48 0.50 9.56
C SER A 110 13.17 1.03 10.83
N THR A 111 14.20 0.33 11.31
CA THR A 111 14.95 0.67 12.55
C THR A 111 16.38 1.18 12.28
N THR A 112 16.78 1.31 11.01
CA THR A 112 18.16 1.61 10.61
C THR A 112 18.23 2.73 9.58
N GLY A 113 19.37 3.42 9.49
CA GLY A 113 19.55 4.56 8.57
C GLY A 113 18.86 5.86 9.03
N ARG A 114 18.93 6.90 8.19
CA ARG A 114 18.29 8.21 8.45
C ARG A 114 16.80 8.13 8.10
N GLN A 115 15.95 8.52 9.05
CA GLN A 115 14.49 8.39 8.99
C GLN A 115 13.83 9.77 9.04
N MET A 116 13.37 10.28 7.89
CA MET A 116 12.90 11.68 7.75
C MET A 116 11.68 12.03 8.63
N LEU A 117 10.80 11.05 8.88
CA LEU A 117 9.53 11.17 9.61
C LEU A 117 9.50 10.28 10.87
N GLY A 118 10.68 9.95 11.42
CA GLY A 118 10.80 9.00 12.53
C GLY A 118 10.76 7.53 12.11
N TYR A 119 10.90 6.60 13.05
CA TYR A 119 10.99 5.18 12.72
C TYR A 119 9.60 4.54 12.60
N GLY A 120 9.24 4.08 11.41
CA GLY A 120 7.93 3.47 11.15
C GLY A 120 7.88 2.80 9.78
N VAL A 121 6.68 2.67 9.22
CA VAL A 121 6.46 2.20 7.84
C VAL A 121 6.09 3.39 6.94
N TYR A 122 6.88 3.60 5.90
CA TYR A 122 6.79 4.79 5.04
C TYR A 122 5.94 4.55 3.80
N PHE A 123 5.07 5.51 3.50
CA PHE A 123 4.23 5.56 2.31
C PHE A 123 4.32 6.93 1.63
N ALA A 124 3.95 6.99 0.36
CA ALA A 124 3.74 8.21 -0.41
C ALA A 124 2.28 8.31 -0.88
N ARG A 125 1.82 9.52 -1.18
CA ARG A 125 0.48 9.79 -1.74
C ARG A 125 0.28 9.29 -3.17
N SER A 126 1.35 9.08 -3.94
CA SER A 126 1.31 8.59 -5.33
C SER A 126 2.45 7.61 -5.63
N PHE A 127 2.34 6.82 -6.70
CA PHE A 127 3.50 6.02 -7.14
C PHE A 127 4.68 6.88 -7.58
N LYS A 128 4.46 8.05 -8.19
CA LYS A 128 5.53 8.99 -8.55
C LYS A 128 6.35 9.43 -7.34
N GLY A 129 5.68 9.72 -6.22
CA GLY A 129 6.32 10.00 -4.93
C GLY A 129 7.23 8.86 -4.43
N THR A 130 6.99 7.61 -4.85
CA THR A 130 7.88 6.48 -4.54
C THR A 130 9.09 6.35 -5.48
N GLU A 131 9.03 6.90 -6.70
CA GLU A 131 10.06 6.67 -7.72
C GLU A 131 11.39 7.33 -7.38
N ARG A 132 11.35 8.58 -6.90
CA ARG A 132 12.54 9.35 -6.49
C ARG A 132 13.26 8.71 -5.29
N LYS A 133 12.59 7.83 -4.53
CA LYS A 133 13.13 7.15 -3.34
C LYS A 133 13.74 5.79 -3.64
N ALA A 134 13.18 5.08 -4.62
CA ALA A 134 13.53 3.68 -4.84
C ALA A 134 14.82 3.56 -5.65
N ARG A 135 15.90 3.14 -4.98
CA ARG A 135 17.11 2.56 -5.63
C ARG A 135 16.83 1.23 -6.35
N TYR A 136 15.57 0.79 -6.39
CA TYR A 136 15.13 -0.52 -6.86
C TYR A 136 13.98 -0.38 -7.88
N SER A 137 14.21 -0.87 -9.09
CA SER A 137 13.13 -1.31 -9.98
C SER A 137 12.68 -2.69 -9.52
N GLY A 138 11.41 -2.86 -9.21
CA GLY A 138 10.98 -4.08 -8.52
C GLY A 138 9.48 -4.19 -8.33
N ALA A 139 9.03 -3.86 -7.12
CA ALA A 139 7.65 -4.03 -6.69
C ALA A 139 7.08 -2.70 -6.18
N LEU A 140 5.83 -2.43 -6.55
CA LEU A 140 5.00 -1.40 -5.92
C LEU A 140 4.03 -2.09 -4.98
N ILE A 141 3.62 -1.41 -3.91
CA ILE A 141 2.59 -1.85 -2.98
C ILE A 141 1.62 -0.68 -2.81
N CYS A 142 0.32 -0.95 -2.89
CA CYS A 142 -0.72 -0.02 -2.44
C CYS A 142 -1.37 -0.62 -1.19
N ALA A 143 -1.53 0.17 -0.13
CA ALA A 143 -2.02 -0.28 1.15
C ALA A 143 -3.15 0.62 1.68
N GLU A 144 -4.18 0.01 2.27
CA GLU A 144 -5.24 0.70 3.01
C GLU A 144 -4.81 0.78 4.47
N ILE A 145 -4.78 1.99 5.02
CA ILE A 145 -4.10 2.30 6.27
C ILE A 145 -5.05 3.05 7.21
N GLN A 146 -5.13 2.61 8.46
CA GLN A 146 -5.80 3.31 9.55
C GLN A 146 -4.91 4.46 10.04
N MET A 147 -5.34 5.70 9.81
CA MET A 147 -4.49 6.87 10.05
C MET A 147 -4.35 7.23 11.53
N GLY A 148 -5.34 6.87 12.36
CA GLY A 148 -5.32 7.13 13.81
C GLY A 148 -5.24 8.62 14.13
N ASN A 149 -4.54 8.98 15.21
CA ASN A 149 -4.21 10.37 15.48
C ASN A 149 -2.99 10.81 14.66
N VAL A 150 -3.17 11.82 13.80
CA VAL A 150 -2.15 12.26 12.84
C VAL A 150 -1.44 13.51 13.35
N LEU A 151 -0.10 13.49 13.31
CA LEU A 151 0.75 14.66 13.46
C LEU A 151 1.03 15.27 12.07
N PRO A 152 0.41 16.40 11.71
CA PRO A 152 0.76 17.12 10.50
C PRO A 152 2.15 17.77 10.65
N VAL A 153 3.01 17.61 9.65
CA VAL A 153 4.30 18.31 9.57
C VAL A 153 4.48 18.98 8.21
N THR A 154 5.23 20.08 8.19
CA THR A 154 5.73 20.76 6.98
C THR A 154 7.26 20.71 6.97
N TYR A 155 7.89 21.32 5.97
CA TYR A 155 9.35 21.40 5.88
C TYR A 155 9.96 22.06 7.12
N ASP A 156 9.33 23.14 7.61
CA ASP A 156 9.81 23.93 8.75
C ASP A 156 9.71 23.20 10.09
N THR A 157 8.86 22.16 10.18
CA THR A 157 8.66 21.35 11.39
C THR A 157 9.26 19.95 11.29
N LEU A 158 9.90 19.60 10.17
CA LEU A 158 10.37 18.25 9.85
C LEU A 158 11.40 17.71 10.85
N ASP A 159 12.29 18.57 11.33
CA ASP A 159 13.33 18.20 12.29
C ASP A 159 12.77 17.80 13.67
N SER A 160 11.50 18.10 13.98
CA SER A 160 10.85 17.66 15.23
C SER A 160 10.54 16.15 15.27
N VAL A 161 10.46 15.50 14.10
CA VAL A 161 10.15 14.07 13.93
C VAL A 161 11.32 13.25 13.35
N SER A 162 12.24 13.90 12.64
CA SER A 162 13.40 13.29 11.99
C SER A 162 14.27 12.49 12.96
N ASN A 163 14.48 11.20 12.66
CA ASN A 163 15.20 10.20 13.47
C ASN A 163 14.68 10.05 14.92
N SER A 164 13.40 10.35 15.17
CA SER A 164 12.80 10.29 16.51
C SER A 164 11.51 9.46 16.52
N ASN A 165 11.25 8.82 17.67
CA ASN A 165 9.99 8.16 18.00
C ASN A 165 9.21 8.88 19.12
N SER A 166 9.61 10.10 19.49
CA SER A 166 8.94 10.88 20.55
C SER A 166 7.45 11.09 20.27
N TRP A 167 7.07 11.20 18.99
CA TRP A 167 5.69 11.36 18.56
C TRP A 167 4.82 10.09 18.77
N HIS A 168 5.41 8.89 18.88
CA HIS A 168 4.67 7.62 19.09
C HIS A 168 3.83 7.60 20.37
N GLN A 169 4.11 8.48 21.32
CA GLN A 169 3.38 8.60 22.59
C GLN A 169 1.98 9.20 22.40
N ASN A 170 1.82 10.08 21.42
CA ASN A 170 0.60 10.89 21.24
C ASN A 170 -0.05 10.69 19.87
N PHE A 171 0.69 10.18 18.88
CA PHE A 171 0.27 10.07 17.48
C PHE A 171 0.59 8.67 16.92
N ASP A 172 -0.25 8.25 15.97
CA ASP A 172 -0.15 6.97 15.26
C ASP A 172 0.45 7.15 13.86
N THR A 173 0.33 8.34 13.28
CA THR A 173 0.89 8.66 11.96
C THR A 173 1.51 10.05 11.93
N VAL A 174 2.66 10.20 11.28
CA VAL A 174 3.17 11.51 10.84
C VAL A 174 2.80 11.69 9.37
N TYR A 175 2.14 12.81 9.02
CA TYR A 175 1.85 13.16 7.63
C TYR A 175 2.59 14.44 7.23
N TYR A 176 3.47 14.32 6.23
CA TYR A 176 4.25 15.42 5.69
C TYR A 176 3.55 16.03 4.48
N TYR A 177 3.09 17.26 4.66
CA TYR A 177 2.54 18.10 3.60
C TYR A 177 3.70 18.80 2.89
N HIS A 178 4.04 18.29 1.72
CA HIS A 178 5.09 18.87 0.88
C HIS A 178 4.55 20.08 0.10
N GLN A 179 5.41 21.01 -0.35
CA GLN A 179 4.96 22.16 -1.16
C GLN A 179 4.43 21.71 -2.53
N GLU A 180 5.17 20.86 -3.24
CA GLU A 180 4.66 20.07 -4.38
C GLU A 180 3.68 18.98 -3.88
N GLU A 181 2.42 19.01 -4.35
CA GLU A 181 1.32 18.09 -4.02
C GLU A 181 1.63 16.59 -4.20
N ASP A 182 2.37 16.24 -5.26
CA ASP A 182 2.66 14.85 -5.64
C ASP A 182 3.75 14.18 -4.79
N ARG A 183 4.30 14.93 -3.82
CA ARG A 183 5.41 14.55 -2.94
C ARG A 183 5.01 14.44 -1.47
N ASP A 184 3.73 14.38 -1.16
CA ASP A 184 3.28 14.08 0.20
C ASP A 184 3.70 12.66 0.62
N GLU A 185 4.16 12.56 1.87
CA GLU A 185 4.69 11.35 2.47
C GLU A 185 4.12 11.16 3.86
N PHE A 186 4.00 9.92 4.31
CA PHE A 186 3.59 9.65 5.68
C PHE A 186 4.25 8.39 6.24
N CYS A 187 4.38 8.39 7.56
CA CYS A 187 5.02 7.34 8.34
C CYS A 187 4.04 6.86 9.40
N VAL A 188 3.63 5.60 9.34
CA VAL A 188 2.83 4.98 10.40
C VAL A 188 3.73 4.34 11.44
N LYS A 189 3.38 4.53 12.70
CA LYS A 189 4.08 4.01 13.87
C LYS A 189 4.08 2.48 13.90
N ASP A 190 2.95 1.86 13.59
CA ASP A 190 2.72 0.44 13.77
C ASP A 190 2.27 -0.25 12.47
N PRO A 191 2.90 -1.37 12.05
CA PRO A 191 2.42 -2.20 10.95
C PRO A 191 0.96 -2.67 11.11
N GLU A 192 0.42 -2.79 12.32
CA GLU A 192 -0.99 -3.16 12.55
C GLU A 192 -1.99 -2.11 12.01
N GLN A 193 -1.55 -0.86 11.81
CA GLN A 193 -2.35 0.17 11.12
C GLN A 193 -2.60 -0.18 9.65
N ILE A 194 -1.83 -1.09 9.06
CA ILE A 194 -1.90 -1.44 7.64
C ILE A 194 -2.97 -2.52 7.45
N LEU A 195 -4.22 -2.07 7.33
CA LEU A 195 -5.40 -2.92 7.26
C LEU A 195 -5.34 -3.90 6.07
N LYS A 196 -4.95 -3.43 4.88
CA LYS A 196 -4.86 -4.26 3.66
C LYS A 196 -3.75 -3.82 2.72
N TRP A 197 -3.30 -4.68 1.80
CA TRP A 197 -2.42 -4.26 0.69
C TRP A 197 -2.47 -5.13 -0.58
N ILE A 198 -2.08 -4.54 -1.72
CA ILE A 198 -1.84 -5.24 -3.00
C ILE A 198 -0.45 -4.97 -3.53
N ILE A 199 0.22 -6.00 -4.07
CA ILE A 199 1.56 -5.90 -4.65
C ILE A 199 1.45 -5.87 -6.17
N ILE A 200 2.12 -4.92 -6.83
CA ILE A 200 2.20 -4.82 -8.28
C ILE A 200 3.63 -5.15 -8.71
N MET A 201 3.76 -6.09 -9.63
CA MET A 201 5.06 -6.60 -10.11
C MET A 201 4.91 -7.06 -11.57
N ASP A 202 6.00 -7.15 -12.32
CA ASP A 202 6.01 -7.79 -13.63
C ASP A 202 6.01 -9.33 -13.51
N ASP A 203 5.48 -9.99 -14.55
CA ASP A 203 5.27 -11.44 -14.56
C ASP A 203 6.59 -12.23 -14.49
N ASP A 204 7.66 -11.72 -15.12
CA ASP A 204 8.99 -12.35 -15.08
C ASP A 204 9.56 -12.41 -13.67
N ARG A 205 9.39 -11.33 -12.87
CA ARG A 205 9.75 -11.34 -11.45
C ARG A 205 8.83 -12.26 -10.65
N LEU A 206 7.51 -12.24 -10.88
CA LEU A 206 6.59 -13.17 -10.20
C LEU A 206 7.02 -14.63 -10.39
N ARG A 207 7.40 -15.03 -11.61
CA ARG A 207 7.96 -16.37 -11.91
C ARG A 207 9.30 -16.60 -11.21
N ARG A 208 10.23 -15.66 -11.29
CA ARG A 208 11.58 -15.77 -10.70
C ARG A 208 11.56 -15.98 -9.19
N TYR A 209 10.65 -15.32 -8.48
CA TYR A 209 10.49 -15.45 -7.03
C TYR A 209 9.50 -16.58 -6.65
N GLY A 210 9.10 -17.43 -7.60
CA GLY A 210 8.22 -18.57 -7.35
C GLY A 210 6.79 -18.20 -6.93
N LEU A 211 6.36 -16.95 -7.09
CA LEU A 211 5.11 -16.44 -6.50
C LEU A 211 3.84 -17.00 -7.15
N HIS A 212 3.95 -17.58 -8.34
CA HIS A 212 2.86 -18.35 -8.94
C HIS A 212 2.56 -19.62 -8.14
N THR A 213 3.62 -20.33 -7.69
CA THR A 213 3.56 -21.68 -7.12
C THR A 213 3.71 -21.71 -5.59
N ALA A 214 4.36 -20.70 -4.98
CA ALA A 214 4.59 -20.61 -3.54
C ALA A 214 3.30 -20.66 -2.70
N PHE A 215 2.18 -20.24 -3.28
CA PHE A 215 0.85 -20.26 -2.66
C PHE A 215 -0.10 -21.30 -3.27
N GLU A 216 0.39 -22.24 -4.10
CA GLU A 216 -0.44 -23.33 -4.65
C GLU A 216 -0.68 -24.44 -3.62
N ASN A 217 0.21 -24.58 -2.63
CA ASN A 217 0.12 -25.59 -1.58
C ASN A 217 -0.37 -25.03 -0.23
N THR A 218 -0.84 -23.78 -0.18
CA THR A 218 -1.35 -23.15 1.05
C THR A 218 -2.83 -23.51 1.27
N PHE A 219 -3.07 -24.79 1.55
CA PHE A 219 -4.37 -25.29 1.99
C PHE A 219 -4.89 -24.47 3.19
N CYS A 220 -6.21 -24.28 3.28
CA CYS A 220 -6.79 -24.04 4.60
C CYS A 220 -6.38 -25.19 5.51
N GLY A 221 -5.87 -24.92 6.72
CA GLY A 221 -5.64 -25.91 7.77
C GLY A 221 -6.93 -26.49 8.37
N CYS A 222 -7.95 -26.65 7.52
CA CYS A 222 -9.27 -27.18 7.81
C CYS A 222 -9.15 -28.72 7.99
N ILE A 223 -9.11 -29.18 9.24
CA ILE A 223 -9.25 -30.60 9.63
C ILE A 223 -10.64 -30.78 10.28
#